data_AF-A0A2V3VZH7-F1
#
_entry.id   AF-A0A2V3VZH7-F1
#
_cell.length_a   1.000
_cell.length_b   1.000
_cell.length_c   1.000
_cell.angle_alpha   90.00
_cell.angle_beta   90.00
_cell.angle_gamma   90.00
#
_symmetry.space_group_name_H-M   'P 1'
#
loop_
_entity.id
_entity.type
_entity.pdbx_description
1 polymer ?
#
loop_
_entity_poly.entity_id
_entity_poly.type
_entity_poly.pdbx_seq_one_letter_code
_entity_poly.pdbx_strand_id
1 'polypeptide(L)'
;MNGFMYDRQQAVLYAEKWWNSYNPAFPHFSVDCTNYISQCLYAGGAPMRGEPVREKGWWCKPNNWSFSWSVAHSFYWYLKTSTIGLQATEVESEKELYVGDVICYDFEGNNRWDHTTIVVRKDASGVPLVNAHTDNSRHRYWMYMDSAAWTPQTKYAFFTIGE
;
A
#
# COMPACT_ATOMS: atom_id res chain seq x y z
N MET A 1 7.18 -8.83 23.61
CA MET A 1 6.46 -8.78 22.33
C MET A 1 7.42 -8.18 21.33
N ASN A 2 7.99 -8.98 20.44
CA ASN A 2 8.79 -8.42 19.35
C ASN A 2 7.81 -7.97 18.27
N GLY A 3 7.52 -6.67 18.21
CA GLY A 3 6.98 -6.06 17.00
C GLY A 3 7.93 -6.33 15.83
N PHE A 4 7.41 -6.36 14.61
CA PHE A 4 8.30 -6.48 13.45
C PHE A 4 9.02 -5.15 13.23
N MET A 5 10.27 -5.21 12.76
CA MET A 5 11.02 -4.01 12.40
C MET A 5 10.73 -3.68 10.94
N TYR A 6 10.17 -2.50 10.69
CA TYR A 6 9.86 -2.03 9.34
C TYR A 6 10.97 -1.11 8.81
N ASP A 7 11.70 -1.57 7.80
CA ASP A 7 12.67 -0.75 7.08
C ASP A 7 11.98 0.02 5.95
N ARG A 8 11.57 1.24 6.30
CA ARG A 8 10.95 2.21 5.40
C ARG A 8 11.80 2.49 4.15
N GLN A 9 13.12 2.54 4.30
CA GLN A 9 13.99 2.84 3.16
C GLN A 9 14.01 1.68 2.17
N GLN A 10 14.02 0.43 2.63
CA GLN A 10 13.93 -0.73 1.74
C GLN A 10 12.60 -0.78 0.99
N ALA A 11 11.48 -0.46 1.65
CA ALA A 11 10.19 -0.35 0.97
C ALA A 11 10.19 0.72 -0.12
N VAL A 12 10.78 1.89 0.14
CA VAL A 12 10.91 2.98 -0.83
C VAL A 12 11.87 2.62 -1.97
N LEU A 13 13.01 2.00 -1.68
CA LEU A 13 13.96 1.54 -2.71
C LEU A 13 13.32 0.50 -3.63
N TYR A 14 12.51 -0.41 -3.07
CA TYR A 14 11.73 -1.35 -3.86
C TYR A 14 10.73 -0.63 -4.76
N ALA A 15 9.98 0.33 -4.20
CA ALA A 15 9.03 1.14 -4.95
C ALA A 15 9.71 1.92 -6.10
N GLU A 16 10.86 2.54 -5.83
CA GLU A 16 11.64 3.25 -6.84
C GLU A 16 12.24 2.34 -7.91
N LYS A 17 12.54 1.07 -7.59
CA LYS A 17 13.08 0.12 -8.55
C LYS A 17 12.00 -0.37 -9.52
N TRP A 18 10.80 -0.64 -9.01
CA TRP A 18 9.75 -1.33 -9.76
C TRP A 18 8.61 -0.41 -10.23
N TRP A 19 8.67 0.90 -10.02
CA TRP A 19 7.58 1.82 -10.38
C TRP A 19 7.03 1.71 -11.81
N ASN A 20 7.83 1.25 -12.79
CA ASN A 20 7.46 1.09 -14.19
C ASN A 20 7.63 -0.33 -14.74
N SER A 21 7.83 -1.32 -13.88
CA SER A 21 8.05 -2.71 -14.29
C SER A 21 7.60 -3.69 -13.21
N TYR A 22 7.52 -4.98 -13.54
CA TYR A 22 7.01 -5.98 -12.60
C TYR A 22 8.13 -6.90 -12.13
N ASN A 23 8.19 -7.14 -10.83
CA ASN A 23 9.15 -8.07 -10.26
C ASN A 23 8.72 -9.53 -10.60
N PRO A 24 9.52 -10.28 -11.37
CA PRO A 24 9.16 -11.65 -11.79
C PRO A 24 9.08 -12.66 -10.64
N ALA A 25 9.54 -12.30 -9.43
CA ALA A 25 9.38 -13.14 -8.24
C ALA A 25 7.93 -13.20 -7.70
N PHE A 26 7.06 -12.30 -8.16
CA PHE A 26 5.67 -12.18 -7.70
C PHE A 26 4.67 -12.33 -8.86
N PRO A 27 3.43 -12.75 -8.58
CA PRO A 27 2.38 -12.77 -9.59
C PRO A 27 2.12 -11.36 -10.14
N HIS A 28 1.81 -11.30 -11.44
CA HIS A 28 1.42 -10.08 -12.13
C HIS A 28 -0.10 -10.01 -12.29
N PHE A 29 -0.67 -8.82 -12.13
CA PHE A 29 -2.10 -8.56 -12.29
C PHE A 29 -2.34 -7.40 -13.26
N SER A 30 -3.51 -7.39 -13.91
CA SER A 30 -3.96 -6.24 -14.71
C SER A 30 -4.31 -5.03 -13.83
N VAL A 31 -4.87 -5.29 -12.64
CA VAL A 31 -5.10 -4.30 -11.58
C VAL A 31 -4.14 -4.65 -10.45
N ASP A 32 -3.04 -3.90 -10.34
CA ASP A 32 -1.84 -4.34 -9.63
C ASP A 32 -1.46 -3.45 -8.43
N CYS A 33 -2.23 -2.38 -8.16
CA CYS A 33 -1.95 -1.42 -7.09
C CYS A 33 -1.56 -2.13 -5.77
N THR A 34 -2.42 -2.99 -5.24
CA THR A 34 -2.21 -3.61 -3.92
C THR A 34 -1.14 -4.68 -3.93
N ASN A 35 -0.97 -5.41 -5.05
CA ASN A 35 0.11 -6.38 -5.18
C ASN A 35 1.47 -5.67 -5.14
N TYR A 36 1.62 -4.58 -5.88
CA TYR A 36 2.82 -3.74 -5.86
C TYR A 36 3.09 -3.13 -4.48
N ILE A 37 2.08 -2.54 -3.82
CA ILE A 37 2.24 -1.99 -2.47
C ILE A 37 2.62 -3.11 -1.48
N SER A 38 2.00 -4.28 -1.58
CA SER A 38 2.33 -5.41 -0.72
C SER A 38 3.78 -5.88 -0.90
N GLN A 39 4.28 -5.90 -2.14
CA GLN A 39 5.69 -6.19 -2.39
C GLN A 39 6.63 -5.14 -1.77
N CYS A 40 6.26 -3.85 -1.83
CA CYS A 40 7.04 -2.79 -1.18
C CYS A 40 7.11 -3.00 0.34
N LEU A 41 5.96 -3.26 0.99
CA LEU A 41 5.93 -3.51 2.43
C LEU A 41 6.70 -4.78 2.82
N TYR A 42 6.60 -5.83 2.01
CA TYR A 42 7.36 -7.06 2.22
C TYR A 42 8.87 -6.82 2.10
N ALA A 43 9.31 -6.03 1.12
CA ALA A 43 10.71 -5.64 0.98
C ALA A 43 11.19 -4.79 2.18
N GLY A 44 10.29 -4.02 2.80
CA GLY A 44 10.51 -3.33 4.06
C GLY A 44 10.52 -4.24 5.30
N GLY A 45 10.38 -5.56 5.15
CA GLY A 45 10.47 -6.52 6.25
C GLY A 45 9.15 -6.87 6.94
N ALA A 46 8.01 -6.43 6.39
CA ALA A 46 6.70 -6.81 6.92
C ALA A 46 6.49 -8.34 6.83
N PRO A 47 6.17 -9.03 7.95
CA PRO A 47 6.06 -10.49 7.94
C PRO A 47 4.72 -10.94 7.36
N MET A 48 4.77 -11.91 6.45
CA MET A 48 3.59 -12.59 5.93
C MET A 48 2.98 -13.53 6.99
N ARG A 49 1.65 -13.67 6.97
CA ARG A 49 0.94 -14.65 7.84
C ARG A 49 -0.44 -15.01 7.29
N GLY A 50 -1.02 -16.08 7.81
CA GLY A 50 -2.42 -16.48 7.56
C GLY A 50 -2.61 -17.44 6.39
N GLU A 51 -1.51 -17.85 5.75
CA GLU A 51 -1.52 -18.90 4.74
C GLU A 51 -2.08 -20.23 5.27
N PRO A 52 -2.71 -21.06 4.40
CA PRO A 52 -2.98 -20.84 2.98
C PRO A 52 -4.40 -20.29 2.69
N VAL A 53 -5.12 -19.79 3.70
CA VAL A 53 -6.50 -19.31 3.55
C VAL A 53 -6.51 -17.91 2.96
N ARG A 54 -7.19 -17.71 1.81
CA ARG A 54 -7.11 -16.44 1.06
C ARG A 54 -7.81 -15.29 1.77
N GLU A 55 -8.81 -15.59 2.57
CA GLU A 55 -9.59 -14.64 3.37
C GLU A 55 -8.84 -14.17 4.64
N LYS A 56 -7.71 -14.81 4.98
CA LYS A 56 -7.02 -14.58 6.25
C LYS A 56 -5.59 -14.10 6.05
N GLY A 57 -5.21 -13.16 6.92
CA GLY A 57 -3.84 -12.67 7.02
C GLY A 57 -3.44 -11.78 5.84
N TRP A 58 -2.15 -11.76 5.55
CA TRP A 58 -1.53 -11.02 4.45
C TRP A 58 -0.29 -11.82 4.01
N TRP A 59 -0.35 -12.39 2.81
CA TRP A 59 0.69 -13.31 2.34
C TRP A 59 0.58 -13.57 0.83
N CYS A 60 1.71 -13.96 0.21
CA CYS A 60 1.77 -14.36 -1.19
C CYS A 60 2.76 -15.53 -1.38
N LYS A 61 2.38 -16.45 -2.27
CA LYS A 61 3.17 -17.54 -2.81
C LYS A 61 3.03 -17.55 -4.34
N PRO A 62 3.92 -18.24 -5.08
CA PRO A 62 3.92 -18.20 -6.55
C PRO A 62 2.55 -18.47 -7.21
N ASN A 63 1.73 -19.36 -6.65
CA ASN A 63 0.44 -19.76 -7.22
C ASN A 63 -0.77 -19.50 -6.30
N ASN A 64 -0.58 -18.81 -5.16
CA ASN A 64 -1.68 -18.52 -4.24
C ASN A 64 -1.35 -17.34 -3.32
N TRP A 65 -2.35 -16.55 -2.93
CA TRP A 65 -2.17 -15.34 -2.13
C TRP A 65 -3.46 -14.96 -1.42
N SER A 66 -3.35 -14.17 -0.35
CA SER A 66 -4.51 -13.60 0.34
C SER A 66 -5.18 -12.50 -0.48
N PHE A 67 -6.47 -12.27 -0.25
CA PHE A 67 -7.18 -11.13 -0.84
C PHE A 67 -6.56 -9.80 -0.41
N SER A 68 -6.14 -9.69 0.85
CA SER A 68 -5.42 -8.53 1.38
C SER A 68 -4.07 -8.28 0.69
N TRP A 69 -3.45 -9.27 0.03
CA TRP A 69 -2.22 -9.05 -0.73
C TRP A 69 -2.47 -8.37 -2.07
N SER A 70 -3.63 -8.61 -2.69
CA SER A 70 -3.87 -8.21 -4.09
C SER A 70 -5.11 -7.34 -4.33
N VAL A 71 -5.97 -7.12 -3.34
CA VAL A 71 -7.24 -6.39 -3.47
C VAL A 71 -7.28 -5.20 -2.49
N ALA A 72 -7.44 -3.99 -3.02
CA ALA A 72 -7.40 -2.74 -2.26
C ALA A 72 -8.38 -2.73 -1.08
N HIS A 73 -9.62 -3.13 -1.31
CA HIS A 73 -10.65 -3.21 -0.26
C HIS A 73 -10.26 -4.15 0.88
N SER A 74 -9.77 -5.35 0.56
CA SER A 74 -9.34 -6.32 1.58
C SER A 74 -8.08 -5.86 2.31
N PHE A 75 -7.19 -5.16 1.62
CA PHE A 75 -5.96 -4.62 2.21
C PHE A 75 -6.24 -3.47 3.18
N TYR A 76 -7.14 -2.54 2.84
CA TYR A 76 -7.59 -1.49 3.76
C TYR A 76 -8.07 -2.09 5.09
N TRP A 77 -9.00 -3.06 5.03
CA TRP A 77 -9.53 -3.67 6.25
C TRP A 77 -8.47 -4.47 7.01
N TYR A 78 -7.52 -5.08 6.31
CA TYR A 78 -6.38 -5.72 6.95
C TYR A 78 -5.53 -4.71 7.73
N LEU A 79 -5.11 -3.61 7.11
CA LEU A 79 -4.32 -2.55 7.77
C LEU A 79 -5.07 -1.98 8.99
N LYS A 80 -6.37 -1.74 8.84
CA LYS A 80 -7.22 -1.17 9.91
C LYS A 80 -7.41 -2.08 11.12
N THR A 81 -7.30 -3.39 10.97
CA THR A 81 -7.70 -4.35 12.01
C THR A 81 -6.59 -5.31 12.46
N SER A 82 -5.48 -5.39 11.73
CA SER A 82 -4.41 -6.33 12.04
C SER A 82 -3.66 -5.94 13.31
N THR A 83 -3.62 -6.85 14.27
CA THR A 83 -2.89 -6.69 15.55
C THR A 83 -1.62 -7.55 15.62
N ILE A 84 -1.30 -8.28 14.54
CA ILE A 84 -0.16 -9.21 14.47
C ILE A 84 0.41 -9.16 13.05
N GLY A 85 1.73 -9.23 12.92
CA GLY A 85 2.42 -9.29 11.63
C GLY A 85 2.56 -7.89 11.03
N LEU A 86 2.19 -7.69 9.77
CA LEU A 86 2.02 -6.34 9.23
C LEU A 86 0.95 -5.61 10.04
N GLN A 87 1.37 -4.50 10.66
CA GLN A 87 0.55 -3.63 11.50
C GLN A 87 0.67 -2.20 10.99
N ALA A 88 -0.42 -1.45 11.15
CA ALA A 88 -0.50 -0.06 10.79
C ALA A 88 -1.34 0.72 11.79
N THR A 89 -1.05 2.01 11.93
CA THR A 89 -1.86 2.98 12.67
C THR A 89 -2.53 3.92 11.67
N GLU A 90 -3.85 4.06 11.73
CA GLU A 90 -4.59 5.04 10.93
C GLU A 90 -4.37 6.43 11.52
N VAL A 91 -3.92 7.39 10.71
CA VAL A 91 -3.65 8.78 11.11
C VAL A 91 -4.63 9.74 10.41
N GLU A 92 -4.81 10.94 10.96
CA GLU A 92 -5.86 11.86 10.53
C GLU A 92 -5.45 12.67 9.29
N SER A 93 -4.15 12.92 9.11
CA SER A 93 -3.63 13.75 8.03
C SER A 93 -2.48 13.09 7.27
N GLU A 94 -2.41 13.41 5.98
CA GLU A 94 -1.29 13.10 5.09
C GLU A 94 0.06 13.61 5.63
N LYS A 95 0.04 14.66 6.45
CA LYS A 95 1.24 15.27 7.03
C LYS A 95 1.94 14.36 8.03
N GLU A 96 1.17 13.48 8.68
CA GLU A 96 1.65 12.52 9.68
C GLU A 96 2.33 11.31 9.04
N LEU A 97 2.14 11.10 7.73
CA LEU A 97 2.77 10.01 7.00
C LEU A 97 4.28 10.23 6.88
N TYR A 98 5.04 9.15 6.90
CA TYR A 98 6.45 9.10 6.55
C TYR A 98 6.64 8.38 5.21
N VAL A 99 7.85 8.46 4.66
CA VAL A 99 8.19 7.60 3.52
C VAL A 99 8.07 6.12 3.93
N GLY A 100 7.58 5.28 3.02
CA GLY A 100 7.22 3.89 3.28
C GLY A 100 5.80 3.70 3.81
N ASP A 101 5.03 4.76 4.06
CA ASP A 101 3.63 4.65 4.49
C ASP A 101 2.65 4.56 3.32
N VAL A 102 1.41 4.17 3.63
CA VAL A 102 0.40 3.82 2.64
C VAL A 102 -0.78 4.79 2.69
N ILE A 103 -1.32 5.09 1.51
CA ILE A 103 -2.59 5.80 1.34
C ILE A 103 -3.57 4.87 0.62
N CYS A 104 -4.77 4.72 1.17
CA CYS A 104 -5.89 4.03 0.53
C CYS A 104 -6.89 5.06 -0.02
N TYR A 105 -7.52 4.76 -1.16
CA TYR A 105 -8.45 5.64 -1.85
C TYR A 105 -9.77 4.91 -2.09
N ASP A 106 -10.87 5.55 -1.75
CA ASP A 106 -12.25 5.18 -2.11
C ASP A 106 -12.74 6.28 -3.04
N PHE A 107 -12.66 6.04 -4.35
CA PHE A 107 -12.80 7.08 -5.36
C PHE A 107 -14.24 7.58 -5.47
N GLU A 108 -15.23 6.72 -5.27
CA GLU A 108 -16.64 7.11 -5.31
C GLU A 108 -17.22 7.49 -3.94
N GLY A 109 -16.43 7.37 -2.87
CA GLY A 109 -16.85 7.69 -1.50
C GLY A 109 -17.91 6.73 -0.94
N ASN A 110 -18.04 5.53 -1.51
CA ASN A 110 -19.08 4.55 -1.22
C ASN A 110 -18.64 3.49 -0.18
N ASN A 111 -17.50 3.72 0.49
CA ASN A 111 -16.80 2.83 1.42
C ASN A 111 -16.22 1.56 0.77
N ARG A 112 -16.05 1.54 -0.55
CA ARG A 112 -15.32 0.51 -1.29
C ARG A 112 -13.96 1.07 -1.69
N TRP A 113 -12.91 0.72 -0.94
CA TRP A 113 -11.54 1.11 -1.30
C TRP A 113 -11.06 0.48 -2.62
N ASP A 114 -10.65 1.32 -3.56
CA ASP A 114 -10.35 0.97 -4.95
C ASP A 114 -8.85 0.97 -5.25
N HIS A 115 -8.09 1.82 -4.55
CA HIS A 115 -6.69 2.04 -4.87
C HIS A 115 -5.82 2.21 -3.63
N THR A 116 -4.55 1.87 -3.79
CA THR A 116 -3.54 1.90 -2.73
C THR A 116 -2.22 2.40 -3.31
N THR A 117 -1.56 3.30 -2.59
CA THR A 117 -0.28 3.91 -2.99
C THR A 117 0.71 3.89 -1.83
N ILE A 118 2.01 4.06 -2.12
CA ILE A 118 3.06 4.18 -1.11
C ILE A 118 3.74 5.54 -1.21
N VAL A 119 3.92 6.21 -0.08
CA VAL A 119 4.67 7.47 0.03
C VAL A 119 6.16 7.17 -0.15
N VAL A 120 6.79 7.76 -1.16
CA VAL A 120 8.21 7.55 -1.44
C VAL A 120 9.06 8.78 -1.18
N ARG A 121 8.42 9.94 -1.11
CA ARG A 121 9.07 11.24 -0.90
C ARG A 121 8.09 12.23 -0.27
N LYS A 122 8.64 13.28 0.34
CA LYS A 122 7.91 14.51 0.63
C LYS A 122 8.52 15.68 -0.13
N ASP A 123 7.69 16.61 -0.59
CA ASP A 123 8.17 17.86 -1.15
C ASP A 123 8.73 18.80 -0.07
N ALA A 124 9.17 20.00 -0.48
CA ALA A 124 9.76 20.99 0.44
C ALA A 124 8.79 21.48 1.52
N SER A 125 7.47 21.34 1.31
CA SER A 125 6.41 21.71 2.24
C SER A 125 5.98 20.53 3.12
N GLY A 126 6.63 19.37 2.99
CA GLY A 126 6.30 18.16 3.73
C GLY A 126 5.13 17.36 3.15
N VAL A 127 4.69 17.69 1.93
CA VAL A 127 3.52 17.05 1.31
C VAL A 127 3.94 15.72 0.65
N PRO A 128 3.19 14.62 0.85
CA PRO A 128 3.56 13.32 0.29
C PRO A 128 3.54 13.25 -1.25
N LEU A 129 4.52 12.54 -1.80
CA LEU A 129 4.59 12.10 -3.19
C LEU A 129 4.62 10.57 -3.21
N VAL A 130 3.81 9.98 -4.08
CA VAL A 130 3.53 8.54 -4.08
C VAL A 130 3.96 7.84 -5.35
N ASN A 131 4.27 6.54 -5.21
CA ASN A 131 4.35 5.62 -6.33
C ASN A 131 3.17 4.64 -6.28
N ALA A 132 2.72 4.19 -7.45
CA ALA A 132 1.59 3.27 -7.59
C ALA A 132 1.64 2.49 -8.90
N HIS A 133 0.89 1.38 -8.96
CA HIS A 133 0.69 0.53 -10.14
C HIS A 133 -0.77 0.61 -10.65
N THR A 134 -1.15 -0.30 -11.56
CA THR A 134 -2.33 -0.24 -12.45
C THR A 134 -2.11 0.76 -13.57
N ASP A 135 -1.97 2.04 -13.22
CA ASP A 135 -1.40 3.07 -14.07
C ASP A 135 -0.13 3.57 -13.41
N ASN A 136 1.01 3.08 -13.91
CA ASN A 136 2.32 3.28 -13.31
C ASN A 136 2.57 4.76 -13.01
N SER A 137 2.70 5.08 -11.72
CA SER A 137 2.85 6.43 -11.21
C SER A 137 4.13 6.52 -10.39
N ARG A 138 4.92 7.59 -10.63
CA ARG A 138 6.14 7.88 -9.87
C ARG A 138 6.18 9.34 -9.42
N HIS A 139 6.45 9.55 -8.13
CA HIS A 139 6.51 10.88 -7.49
C HIS A 139 5.24 11.70 -7.75
N ARG A 140 4.10 11.03 -7.85
CA ARG A 140 2.81 11.65 -8.12
C ARG A 140 2.29 12.32 -6.87
N TYR A 141 1.61 13.44 -7.03
CA TYR A 141 0.98 14.13 -5.91
C TYR A 141 -0.10 13.25 -5.26
N TRP A 142 -0.04 13.10 -3.94
CA TRP A 142 -0.82 12.09 -3.21
C TRP A 142 -2.34 12.22 -3.38
N MET A 143 -2.87 13.42 -3.61
CA MET A 143 -4.31 13.63 -3.76
C MET A 143 -4.88 12.91 -4.99
N TYR A 144 -4.04 12.55 -5.97
CA TYR A 144 -4.45 11.77 -7.14
C TYR A 144 -5.55 12.42 -8.01
N MET A 145 -5.75 13.74 -7.87
CA MET A 145 -6.83 14.51 -8.55
C MET A 145 -6.72 14.50 -10.08
N ASP A 146 -5.53 14.26 -10.60
CA ASP A 146 -5.24 14.12 -12.02
C ASP A 146 -5.56 12.71 -12.57
N SER A 147 -6.11 11.81 -11.75
CA SER A 147 -6.54 10.48 -12.17
C SER A 147 -7.92 10.52 -12.82
N ALA A 148 -8.11 9.77 -13.89
CA ALA A 148 -9.42 9.57 -14.50
C ALA A 148 -10.42 8.87 -13.55
N ALA A 149 -9.93 8.13 -12.54
CA ALA A 149 -10.75 7.51 -11.53
C ALA A 149 -11.16 8.47 -10.40
N TRP A 150 -10.46 9.60 -10.23
CA TRP A 150 -10.71 10.50 -9.12
C TRP A 150 -12.05 11.22 -9.26
N THR A 151 -12.77 11.37 -8.15
CA THR A 151 -14.00 12.17 -8.07
C THR A 151 -13.95 13.13 -6.87
N PRO A 152 -14.80 14.19 -6.84
CA PRO A 152 -14.94 15.02 -5.65
C PRO A 152 -15.44 14.28 -4.41
N GLN A 153 -15.96 13.06 -4.55
CA GLN A 153 -16.40 12.21 -3.43
C GLN A 153 -15.26 11.36 -2.84
N THR A 154 -14.05 11.42 -3.43
CA THR A 154 -12.90 10.61 -3.02
C THR A 154 -12.63 10.75 -1.53
N LYS A 155 -12.57 9.61 -0.84
CA LYS A 155 -12.12 9.50 0.55
C LYS A 155 -10.72 8.91 0.59
N TYR A 156 -9.96 9.31 1.60
CA TYR A 156 -8.61 8.83 1.85
C TYR A 156 -8.53 8.19 3.23
N ALA A 157 -7.65 7.20 3.37
CA ALA A 157 -7.18 6.73 4.66
C ALA A 157 -5.66 6.66 4.64
N PHE A 158 -5.06 7.15 5.72
CA PHE A 158 -3.63 7.34 5.88
C PHE A 158 -3.12 6.35 6.93
N PHE A 159 -2.13 5.53 6.57
CA PHE A 159 -1.64 4.48 7.46
C PHE A 159 -0.13 4.58 7.67
N THR A 160 0.29 4.80 8.93
CA THR A 160 1.69 4.64 9.33
C THR A 160 1.99 3.16 9.57
N ILE A 161 3.07 2.64 8.99
CA ILE A 161 3.42 1.21 9.05
C ILE A 161 4.48 0.94 10.14
N GLY A 162 4.26 -0.10 10.94
CA GLY A 162 5.27 -0.72 11.80
C GLY A 162 5.82 0.15 12.94
N GLU A 163 4.94 0.88 13.63
CA GLU A 163 5.27 1.58 14.90
C GLU A 163 5.70 0.63 16.04
#